data_AF-A0A973PTQ2-F1
#
_entry.id   AF-A0A973PTQ2-F1
#
_cell.length_a   1.000
_cell.length_b   1.000
_cell.length_c   1.000
_cell.angle_alpha   90.00
_cell.angle_beta   90.00
_cell.angle_gamma   90.00
#
_symmetry.space_group_name_H-M   'P 1'
#
loop_
_entity.id
_entity.type
_entity.pdbx_description
1 polymer ?
#
loop_
_entity_poly.entity_id
_entity_poly.type
_entity_poly.pdbx_seq_one_letter_code
_entity_poly.pdbx_strand_id
1 'polypeptide(L)'
;MVAYVVIPGIDGSDERHWQSRWEAEWGGAAVRIAPASWTEPDLADWIAAVGAAYGTASAAAGRAGAVVLVAHSLGCWAAACWLE
;
A
#
# COMPACT_ATOMS: atom_id res chain seq x y z
N MET A 1 -17.68 2.36 -1.70
CA MET A 1 -16.63 3.37 -1.43
C MET A 1 -15.32 2.83 -1.98
N VAL A 2 -14.39 3.68 -2.43
CA VAL A 2 -13.06 3.23 -2.85
C VAL A 2 -12.10 3.40 -1.68
N ALA A 3 -11.35 2.36 -1.34
CA ALA A 3 -10.21 2.44 -0.43
C ALA A 3 -8.91 2.25 -1.21
N TYR A 4 -7.82 2.81 -0.71
CA TYR A 4 -6.52 2.83 -1.39
C TYR A 4 -5.48 2.12 -0.55
N VAL A 5 -4.70 1.23 -1.17
CA VAL A 5 -3.51 0.65 -0.56
C VAL A 5 -2.29 1.32 -1.17
N VAL A 6 -1.55 2.08 -0.37
CA VAL A 6 -0.35 2.80 -0.79
C VAL A 6 0.86 1.89 -0.61
N ILE A 7 1.58 1.63 -1.71
CA ILE A 7 2.71 0.70 -1.77
C ILE A 7 3.95 1.47 -2.26
N PRO A 8 4.76 2.04 -1.35
CA PRO A 8 5.98 2.76 -1.69
C PRO A 8 7.07 1.88 -2.30
N GLY A 9 8.17 2.49 -2.73
CA GLY A 9 9.38 1.77 -3.13
C GLY A 9 10.37 1.60 -1.98
N ILE A 10 11.60 1.18 -2.30
CA ILE A 10 12.73 1.18 -1.36
C ILE A 10 12.86 2.57 -0.70
N ASP A 11 13.21 2.57 0.58
CA ASP A 11 13.28 3.77 1.45
C ASP A 11 11.93 4.49 1.68
N GLY A 12 10.82 3.90 1.22
CA GLY A 12 9.48 4.41 1.45
C GLY A 12 9.13 5.62 0.58
N SER A 13 8.21 6.43 1.09
CA SER A 13 7.73 7.66 0.46
C SER A 13 7.75 8.78 1.48
N ASP A 14 8.67 9.73 1.33
CA ASP A 14 8.79 10.89 2.22
C ASP A 14 7.56 11.81 2.13
N GLU A 15 7.52 12.86 2.96
CA GLU A 15 6.40 13.81 3.00
C GLU A 15 6.20 14.61 1.70
N ARG A 16 7.23 14.72 0.85
CA ARG A 16 7.17 15.45 -0.42
C ARG A 16 6.76 14.54 -1.57
N HIS A 17 6.91 13.23 -1.40
CA HIS A 17 6.52 12.24 -2.38
C HIS A 17 5.00 12.26 -2.62
N TRP A 18 4.59 12.06 -3.87
CA TRP A 18 3.20 12.16 -4.29
C TRP A 18 2.29 11.14 -3.59
N GLN A 19 2.80 9.94 -3.28
CA GLN A 19 2.05 8.93 -2.52
C GLN A 19 1.65 9.45 -1.12
N SER A 20 2.54 10.16 -0.43
CA SER A 20 2.24 10.74 0.90
C SER A 20 1.25 11.89 0.83
N ARG A 21 1.33 12.70 -0.24
CA ARG A 21 0.36 13.78 -0.47
C ARG A 21 -1.04 13.22 -0.73
N TRP A 22 -1.14 12.19 -1.58
CA TRP A 22 -2.41 11.54 -1.88
C TRP A 22 -2.97 10.80 -0.67
N GLU A 23 -2.13 10.12 0.10
CA GLU A 23 -2.55 9.49 1.36
C GLU A 23 -3.14 10.49 2.34
N ALA A 24 -2.52 11.67 2.50
CA ALA A 24 -3.05 12.74 3.33
C ALA A 24 -4.40 13.28 2.82
N GLU A 25 -4.57 13.40 1.50
CA GLU A 25 -5.81 13.85 0.87
C GLU A 25 -6.95 12.83 1.03
N TRP A 26 -6.67 11.54 0.87
CA TRP A 26 -7.64 10.46 1.00
C TRP A 26 -7.99 10.13 2.46
N GLY A 27 -7.12 10.50 3.40
CA GLY A 27 -7.34 10.32 4.83
C GLY A 27 -7.66 8.86 5.18
N GLY A 28 -8.75 8.65 5.94
CA GLY A 28 -9.16 7.31 6.38
C GLY A 28 -9.54 6.32 5.27
N ALA A 29 -9.60 6.76 4.01
CA ALA A 29 -9.78 5.86 2.86
C ALA A 29 -8.46 5.24 2.37
N ALA A 30 -7.30 5.70 2.83
CA ALA A 30 -6.00 5.18 2.44
C ALA A 30 -5.31 4.39 3.56
N VAL A 31 -4.62 3.32 3.18
CA VAL A 31 -3.82 2.48 4.08
C VAL A 31 -2.46 2.27 3.42
N ARG A 32 -1.38 2.69 4.06
CA ARG A 32 -0.01 2.39 3.61
C ARG A 32 0.42 1.02 4.12
N ILE A 33 1.17 0.27 3.31
CA ILE A 33 1.82 -0.97 3.78
C ILE A 33 2.84 -0.67 4.88
N ALA A 34 3.11 -1.66 5.73
CA ALA A 34 4.09 -1.56 6.81
C ALA A 34 4.98 -2.81 6.84
N PRO A 35 5.95 -2.94 5.92
CA PRO A 35 6.98 -3.97 5.98
C PRO A 35 7.89 -3.77 7.18
N ALA A 36 8.62 -4.81 7.57
CA ALA A 36 9.58 -4.78 8.66
C ALA A 36 10.77 -3.83 8.38
N SER A 37 11.16 -3.67 7.12
CA SER A 37 12.23 -2.75 6.71
C SER A 37 11.96 -2.13 5.33
N TRP A 38 12.19 -0.83 5.23
CA TRP A 38 12.14 -0.08 3.97
C TRP A 38 13.49 -0.03 3.24
N THR A 39 14.59 -0.05 3.98
CA THR A 39 15.97 0.08 3.47
C THR A 39 16.58 -1.28 3.14
N GLU A 40 16.09 -2.35 3.78
CA GLU A 40 16.51 -3.74 3.56
C GLU A 40 15.29 -4.57 3.15
N PRO A 41 14.81 -4.44 1.90
CA PRO A 41 13.56 -5.06 1.48
C PRO A 41 13.68 -6.58 1.39
N ASP A 42 12.75 -7.28 2.03
CA ASP A 42 12.49 -8.70 1.83
C ASP A 42 11.16 -8.89 1.10
N LEU A 43 11.16 -9.65 0.01
CA LEU A 43 9.98 -9.77 -0.84
C LEU A 43 8.80 -10.45 -0.13
N ALA A 44 9.05 -11.47 0.70
CA ALA A 44 7.99 -12.19 1.38
C ALA A 44 7.31 -11.31 2.44
N ASP A 45 8.11 -10.55 3.20
CA ASP A 45 7.62 -9.54 4.14
C ASP A 45 6.77 -8.47 3.44
N TRP A 46 7.24 -7.96 2.30
CA TRP A 46 6.52 -6.95 1.54
C TRP A 46 5.19 -7.46 0.97
N ILE A 47 5.15 -8.69 0.45
CA ILE A 47 3.89 -9.34 0.02
C ILE A 47 2.92 -9.48 1.20
N ALA A 48 3.41 -9.90 2.36
CA ALA A 48 2.59 -10.00 3.57
C ALA A 48 2.04 -8.63 4.01
N ALA A 49 2.88 -7.58 3.94
CA ALA A 49 2.48 -6.21 4.27
C ALA A 49 1.41 -5.66 3.30
N VAL A 50 1.50 -5.97 2.01
CA VAL A 50 0.44 -5.66 1.02
C VAL A 50 -0.88 -6.35 1.40
N GLY A 51 -0.84 -7.64 1.72
CA GLY A 51 -2.03 -8.39 2.13
C GLY A 51 -2.69 -7.85 3.40
N ALA A 52 -1.88 -7.48 4.41
CA ALA A 52 -2.38 -6.87 5.64
C ALA A 52 -3.07 -5.53 5.37
N ALA A 53 -2.44 -4.64 4.60
CA ALA A 53 -3.01 -3.35 4.24
C ALA A 53 -4.28 -3.49 3.39
N TYR A 54 -4.31 -4.45 2.46
CA TYR A 54 -5.51 -4.79 1.69
C TYR A 54 -6.66 -5.25 2.58
N GLY A 55 -6.39 -6.08 3.61
CA GLY A 55 -7.40 -6.51 4.58
C GLY A 55 -8.03 -5.33 5.31
N THR A 56 -7.21 -4.40 5.80
CA THR A 56 -7.68 -3.16 6.45
C THR A 56 -8.47 -2.28 5.48
N ALA A 57 -7.96 -2.06 4.27
CA ALA A 57 -8.63 -1.26 3.24
C ALA A 57 -9.96 -1.88 2.82
N SER A 58 -10.02 -3.20 2.69
CA SER A 58 -11.25 -3.95 2.35
C SER A 58 -12.32 -3.81 3.43
N ALA A 59 -11.93 -3.86 4.70
CA ALA A 59 -12.85 -3.63 5.82
C ALA A 59 -13.44 -2.20 5.78
N ALA A 60 -12.60 -1.19 5.46
CA ALA A 60 -13.04 0.20 5.31
C ALA A 60 -13.94 0.42 4.09
N ALA A 61 -13.64 -0.23 2.96
CA ALA A 61 -14.41 -0.12 1.72
C ALA A 61 -15.82 -0.74 1.84
N GLY A 62 -15.96 -1.77 2.69
CA GLY A 62 -17.20 -2.50 2.93
C GLY A 62 -17.56 -3.47 1.78
N ARG A 63 -18.69 -4.18 1.93
CA ARG A 63 -19.10 -5.28 1.03
C ARG A 63 -19.26 -4.93 -0.45
N ALA A 64 -19.51 -3.67 -0.78
CA ALA A 64 -19.69 -3.18 -2.15
C ALA A 64 -18.60 -2.17 -2.56
N GLY A 65 -17.52 -2.06 -1.78
CA GLY A 65 -16.42 -1.17 -2.05
C GLY A 65 -15.33 -1.81 -2.91
N ALA A 66 -14.55 -0.98 -3.59
CA ALA A 66 -13.38 -1.40 -4.35
C ALA A 66 -12.11 -0.99 -3.61
N VAL A 67 -11.06 -1.79 -3.75
CA VAL A 67 -9.72 -1.45 -3.28
C VAL A 67 -8.83 -1.18 -4.49
N VAL A 68 -8.11 -0.05 -4.47
CA VAL A 68 -7.16 0.33 -5.52
C VAL A 68 -5.75 0.26 -4.95
N LEU A 69 -4.86 -0.48 -5.61
CA LEU A 69 -3.44 -0.52 -5.26
C LEU A 69 -2.72 0.64 -5.94
N VAL A 70 -1.96 1.41 -5.17
CA VAL A 70 -1.20 2.59 -5.61
C VAL A 70 0.28 2.32 -5.37
N ALA A 71 0.92 1.68 -6.36
CA ALA A 71 2.29 1.19 -6.25
C ALA A 71 3.33 2.07 -6.96
N HIS A 72 4.56 2.09 -6.43
CA HIS A 72 5.69 2.84 -6.99
C HIS A 72 7.00 2.05 -6.90
N SER A 73 7.82 2.09 -7.95
CA SER A 73 9.18 1.50 -7.98
C SER A 73 9.19 0.03 -7.50
N LEU A 74 10.00 -0.33 -6.49
CA LEU A 74 10.04 -1.68 -5.91
C LEU A 74 8.66 -2.17 -5.44
N GLY A 75 7.81 -1.27 -4.95
CA GLY A 75 6.44 -1.58 -4.53
C GLY A 75 5.58 -2.14 -5.66
N CYS A 76 5.86 -1.78 -6.93
CA CYS A 76 5.16 -2.38 -8.07
C CYS A 76 5.44 -3.88 -8.18
N TRP A 77 6.66 -4.31 -7.87
CA TRP A 77 7.03 -5.73 -7.91
C TRP A 77 6.33 -6.50 -6.79
N ALA A 78 6.36 -5.98 -5.55
CA ALA A 78 5.64 -6.59 -4.43
C ALA A 78 4.12 -6.69 -4.69
N ALA A 79 3.52 -5.63 -5.26
CA ALA A 79 2.10 -5.64 -5.63
C ALA A 79 1.79 -6.68 -6.71
N ALA A 80 2.64 -6.81 -7.73
CA ALA A 80 2.48 -7.81 -8.78
C ALA A 80 2.57 -9.23 -8.21
N CYS A 81 3.59 -9.54 -7.39
CA CYS A 81 3.74 -10.85 -6.77
C CYS A 81 2.60 -11.19 -5.79
N TRP A 82 1.99 -10.20 -5.15
CA TRP A 82 0.83 -10.43 -4.28
C TRP A 82 -0.47 -10.73 -5.06
N LEU A 83 -0.58 -10.25 -6.31
CA LEU A 83 -1.74 -10.48 -7.17
C LEU A 83 -1.73 -11.87 -7.84
N GLU A 84 -0.59 -12.56 -7.86
CA GLU A 84 -0.46 -13.93 -8.38
C GLU A 84 -1.16 -14.96 -7.48
#